data_AF-F9XPY8-F1
#
_entry.id   AF-F9XPY8-F1
#
_cell.length_a   1.000
_cell.length_b   1.000
_cell.length_c   1.000
_cell.angle_alpha   90.00
_cell.angle_beta   90.00
_cell.angle_gamma   90.00
#
_symmetry.space_group_name_H-M   'P 1'
#
loop_
_entity.id
_entity.type
_entity.pdbx_description
1 polymer ?
#
loop_
_entity_poly.entity_id
_entity_poly.type
_entity_poly.pdbx_seq_one_letter_code
_entity_poly.pdbx_strand_id
1 'polypeptide(L)'
;SAGSLLPQEDILASLRYDELRRRWDGIKMAETGTYDWIFADGSSSNSPVYFLQWLKHRDGLYWITGKPGCGKSTLMKHISDHPNTKAALKDWANGRDLVIGTHFFWYLGTPVQKSYEGTLRSLLHDVFEQRPALMELTCESRWNEELRGRDTRLTTWTLSELRKCITKLATIPFELDGKTSCFCFFIDGLDEYDGEHDEVVQLLQDLSGCKSVKICASSRPWQIFLESFATGINDRHTLQLHLHTIKDIEKVVHKELGPRMLSMQGGRDGLQQLITDIIDKAQGVFLWVSLVIHKELLPGLRHHDSMNMLRERLRSIPDGQPSAHLALWCFTNDLSRAERLFRANI
;
A
#
# COMPACT_ATOMS: atom_id res chain seq x y z
N SER A 1 -13.61 -21.09 -37.17
CA SER A 1 -13.48 -19.62 -37.10
C SER A 1 -13.47 -19.22 -35.64
N ALA A 2 -12.29 -19.20 -35.00
CA ALA A 2 -12.16 -18.57 -33.70
C ALA A 2 -12.42 -17.07 -33.92
N GLY A 3 -13.40 -16.50 -33.22
CA GLY A 3 -13.73 -15.08 -33.35
C GLY A 3 -12.48 -14.25 -33.08
N SER A 4 -12.06 -13.44 -34.05
CA SER A 4 -11.04 -12.43 -33.81
C SER A 4 -11.61 -11.48 -32.76
N LEU A 5 -11.13 -11.60 -31.53
CA LEU A 5 -11.31 -10.55 -30.53
C LEU A 5 -10.69 -9.27 -31.10
N LEU A 6 -11.17 -8.12 -30.63
CA LEU A 6 -10.59 -6.85 -31.06
C LEU A 6 -9.13 -6.80 -30.57
N PRO A 7 -8.17 -6.20 -31.32
CA PRO A 7 -6.75 -6.12 -30.91
C PRO A 7 -6.55 -5.66 -29.45
N GLN A 8 -7.44 -4.80 -28.95
CA GLN A 8 -7.45 -4.36 -27.56
C GLN A 8 -7.58 -5.53 -26.56
N GLU A 9 -8.48 -6.47 -26.81
CA GLU A 9 -8.79 -7.56 -25.89
C GLU A 9 -7.61 -8.52 -25.76
N ASP A 10 -6.96 -8.85 -26.88
CA ASP A 10 -5.82 -9.77 -26.92
C ASP A 10 -4.55 -9.13 -26.33
N ILE A 11 -4.29 -7.85 -26.63
CA ILE A 11 -3.19 -7.10 -26.00
C ILE A 11 -3.41 -6.97 -24.49
N LEU A 12 -4.62 -6.62 -24.05
CA LEU A 12 -4.94 -6.54 -22.62
C LEU A 12 -4.77 -7.89 -21.92
N ALA A 13 -5.23 -8.98 -22.55
CA ALA A 13 -5.08 -10.33 -22.03
C ALA A 13 -3.61 -10.75 -21.94
N SER A 14 -2.77 -10.37 -22.90
CA SER A 14 -1.34 -10.70 -22.91
C SER A 14 -0.55 -10.05 -21.76
N LEU A 15 -1.05 -8.97 -21.16
CA LEU A 15 -0.46 -8.34 -19.98
C LEU A 15 -0.78 -9.08 -18.69
N ARG A 16 -1.89 -9.83 -18.63
CA ARG A 16 -2.36 -10.52 -17.44
C ARG A 16 -1.43 -11.66 -17.03
N TYR A 17 -1.33 -11.88 -15.73
CA TYR A 17 -0.77 -13.07 -15.11
C TYR A 17 -1.70 -13.48 -13.97
N ASP A 18 -1.73 -14.78 -13.63
CA ASP A 18 -2.78 -15.38 -12.78
C ASP A 18 -2.94 -14.67 -11.42
N GLU A 19 -1.84 -14.17 -10.86
CA GLU A 19 -1.84 -13.52 -9.54
C GLU A 19 -1.89 -11.98 -9.57
N LEU A 20 -2.18 -11.36 -10.71
CA LEU A 20 -2.14 -9.90 -10.89
C LEU A 20 -2.83 -9.11 -9.77
N ARG A 21 -4.03 -9.53 -9.36
CA ARG A 21 -4.81 -8.88 -8.29
C ARG A 21 -4.78 -9.62 -6.96
N ARG A 22 -4.13 -10.79 -6.89
CA ARG A 22 -4.16 -11.68 -5.72
C ARG A 22 -3.68 -11.02 -4.45
N ARG A 23 -2.59 -10.24 -4.54
CA ARG A 23 -2.07 -9.50 -3.38
C ARG A 23 -3.07 -8.47 -2.90
N TRP A 24 -3.63 -7.67 -3.81
CA TRP A 24 -4.62 -6.65 -3.50
C TRP A 24 -5.87 -7.25 -2.84
N ASP A 25 -6.40 -8.33 -3.41
CA ASP A 25 -7.58 -9.05 -2.88
C ASP A 25 -7.34 -9.57 -1.46
N GLY A 26 -6.13 -10.09 -1.20
CA GLY A 26 -5.74 -10.61 0.12
C GLY A 26 -5.51 -9.55 1.20
N ILE A 27 -5.39 -8.26 0.84
CA ILE A 27 -5.28 -7.18 1.83
C ILE A 27 -6.65 -6.95 2.49
N LYS A 28 -6.68 -7.03 3.81
CA LYS A 28 -7.87 -6.70 4.61
C LYS A 28 -8.28 -5.25 4.39
N MET A 29 -9.58 -5.00 4.33
CA MET A 29 -10.12 -3.64 4.35
C MET A 29 -9.74 -2.95 5.66
N ALA A 30 -9.57 -1.63 5.59
CA ALA A 30 -9.44 -0.80 6.77
C ALA A 30 -10.66 -0.97 7.68
N GLU A 31 -10.44 -0.90 8.99
CA GLU A 31 -11.51 -0.90 9.96
C GLU A 31 -12.35 0.37 9.82
N THR A 32 -13.65 0.29 10.08
CA THR A 32 -14.55 1.44 9.87
C THR A 32 -14.12 2.61 10.76
N GLY A 33 -13.98 3.79 10.16
CA GLY A 33 -13.55 4.99 10.86
C GLY A 33 -12.04 5.10 11.09
N THR A 34 -11.22 4.21 10.52
CA THR A 34 -9.75 4.32 10.53
C THR A 34 -9.23 4.95 9.24
N TYR A 35 -8.05 5.57 9.31
CA TYR A 35 -7.40 6.29 8.20
C TYR A 35 -8.13 7.51 7.63
N ASP A 36 -9.38 7.81 8.04
CA ASP A 36 -10.12 9.00 7.57
C ASP A 36 -9.35 10.31 7.73
N TRP A 37 -8.48 10.38 8.74
CA TRP A 37 -7.61 11.52 9.01
C TRP A 37 -6.68 11.87 7.86
N ILE A 38 -6.39 10.95 6.93
CA ILE A 38 -5.50 11.23 5.78
C ILE A 38 -6.10 12.24 4.81
N PHE A 39 -7.43 12.36 4.80
CA PHE A 39 -8.17 13.32 3.99
C PHE A 39 -8.48 14.63 4.73
N ALA A 40 -8.01 14.80 5.97
CA ALA A 40 -8.19 16.05 6.70
C ALA A 40 -7.28 17.15 6.14
N ASP A 41 -7.79 18.39 6.10
CA ASP A 41 -6.97 19.54 5.74
C ASP A 41 -5.89 19.79 6.80
N GLY A 42 -4.62 19.80 6.36
CA GLY A 42 -3.44 19.86 7.22
C GLY A 42 -3.32 21.13 8.06
N SER A 43 -4.12 22.16 7.81
CA SER A 43 -4.09 23.47 8.48
C SER A 43 -4.37 23.43 9.98
N SER A 44 -4.90 22.31 10.50
CA SER A 44 -5.43 22.18 11.86
C SER A 44 -4.70 21.15 12.73
N SER A 45 -3.63 20.52 12.24
CA SER A 45 -2.91 19.45 12.94
C SER A 45 -1.48 19.86 13.28
N ASN A 46 -1.01 19.48 14.48
CA ASN A 46 0.40 19.61 14.87
C ASN A 46 1.35 18.73 14.03
N SER A 47 0.80 17.73 13.32
CA SER A 47 1.53 16.91 12.33
C SER A 47 0.66 16.80 11.06
N PRO A 48 0.82 17.74 10.11
CA PRO A 48 0.06 17.74 8.86
C PRO A 48 0.60 16.70 7.87
N VAL A 49 -0.30 15.97 7.21
CA VAL A 49 0.08 14.90 6.28
C VAL A 49 0.03 15.31 4.81
N TYR A 50 -0.66 16.40 4.45
CA TYR A 50 -0.68 16.99 3.10
C TYR A 50 -1.12 16.08 1.93
N PHE A 51 -1.60 14.86 2.19
CA PHE A 51 -2.00 13.91 1.14
C PHE A 51 -3.07 14.49 0.21
N LEU A 52 -4.15 15.05 0.78
CA LEU A 52 -5.22 15.68 -0.02
C LEU A 52 -4.71 16.88 -0.82
N GLN A 53 -3.78 17.67 -0.25
CA GLN A 53 -3.18 18.80 -0.95
C GLN A 53 -2.30 18.32 -2.12
N TRP A 54 -1.55 17.24 -1.93
CA TRP A 54 -0.75 16.64 -2.98
C TRP A 54 -1.63 16.12 -4.13
N LEU A 55 -2.72 15.40 -3.81
CA LEU A 55 -3.67 14.91 -4.81
C LEU A 55 -4.23 16.04 -5.69
N LYS A 56 -4.53 17.21 -5.12
CA LYS A 56 -5.14 18.33 -5.85
C LYS A 56 -4.16 19.23 -6.58
N HIS A 57 -2.99 19.51 -6.00
CA HIS A 57 -2.22 20.69 -6.37
C HIS A 57 -0.72 20.47 -6.61
N ARG A 58 -0.16 19.32 -6.21
CA ARG A 58 1.29 19.10 -6.29
C ARG A 58 1.63 17.93 -7.16
N ASP A 59 2.57 18.09 -8.06
CA ASP A 59 3.04 16.98 -8.89
C ASP A 59 4.11 16.15 -8.17
N GLY A 60 4.48 15.04 -8.79
CA GLY A 60 5.54 14.18 -8.27
C GLY A 60 5.06 13.04 -7.38
N LEU A 61 6.00 12.52 -6.60
CA LEU A 61 5.84 11.35 -5.75
C LEU A 61 5.44 11.73 -4.33
N TYR A 62 4.46 11.02 -3.76
CA TYR A 62 4.11 11.05 -2.35
C TYR A 62 4.44 9.71 -1.71
N TRP A 63 5.33 9.73 -0.72
CA TRP A 63 5.88 8.54 -0.09
C TRP A 63 5.24 8.25 1.27
N ILE A 64 4.69 7.07 1.43
CA ILE A 64 4.16 6.55 2.70
C ILE A 64 5.18 5.58 3.28
N THR A 65 5.84 5.99 4.36
CA THR A 65 6.83 5.17 5.06
C THR A 65 6.37 4.77 6.44
N GLY A 66 6.96 3.71 6.99
CA GLY A 66 6.69 3.32 8.36
C GLY A 66 7.13 1.91 8.72
N LYS A 67 7.05 1.62 10.02
CA LYS A 67 7.45 0.34 10.61
C LYS A 67 6.74 -0.85 9.96
N PRO A 68 7.35 -2.05 9.94
CA PRO A 68 6.64 -3.27 9.54
C PRO A 68 5.37 -3.45 10.37
N GLY A 69 4.25 -3.84 9.74
CA GLY A 69 3.00 -4.09 10.45
C GLY A 69 2.21 -2.85 10.93
N CYS A 70 2.62 -1.63 10.58
CA CYS A 70 1.84 -0.40 10.88
C CYS A 70 0.65 -0.14 9.94
N GLY A 71 0.37 -1.06 9.00
CA GLY A 71 -0.81 -0.99 8.13
C GLY A 71 -0.63 -0.25 6.81
N LYS A 72 0.61 -0.08 6.30
CA LYS A 72 0.87 0.58 4.99
C LYS A 72 0.01 0.03 3.85
N SER A 73 0.04 -1.29 3.61
CA SER A 73 -0.77 -1.91 2.55
C SER A 73 -2.27 -1.72 2.75
N THR A 74 -2.74 -1.74 4.00
CA THR A 74 -4.15 -1.49 4.33
C THR A 74 -4.53 -0.04 4.03
N LEU A 75 -3.67 0.91 4.38
CA LEU A 75 -3.85 2.32 4.01
C LEU A 75 -3.81 2.50 2.49
N MET A 76 -2.84 1.90 1.79
CA MET A 76 -2.70 1.99 0.34
C MET A 76 -3.95 1.48 -0.38
N LYS A 77 -4.48 0.32 0.04
CA LYS A 77 -5.75 -0.20 -0.48
C LYS A 77 -6.93 0.71 -0.14
N HIS A 78 -6.96 1.27 1.06
CA HIS A 78 -8.01 2.20 1.48
C HIS A 78 -8.02 3.46 0.60
N ILE A 79 -6.87 4.08 0.34
CA ILE A 79 -6.79 5.35 -0.39
C ILE A 79 -6.86 5.20 -1.91
N SER A 80 -6.40 4.09 -2.50
CA SER A 80 -6.34 3.94 -3.97
C SER A 80 -7.72 3.94 -4.63
N ASP A 81 -8.73 3.41 -3.94
CA ASP A 81 -10.11 3.33 -4.44
C ASP A 81 -11.07 4.32 -3.75
N HIS A 82 -10.56 5.15 -2.82
CA HIS A 82 -11.41 6.02 -1.99
C HIS A 82 -12.12 7.12 -2.81
N PRO A 83 -13.40 7.42 -2.53
CA PRO A 83 -14.13 8.50 -3.20
C PRO A 83 -13.44 9.87 -3.11
N ASN A 84 -12.89 10.23 -1.94
CA ASN A 84 -12.17 11.50 -1.76
C ASN A 84 -10.89 11.58 -2.60
N THR A 85 -10.18 10.45 -2.77
CA THR A 85 -9.02 10.38 -3.66
C THR A 85 -9.44 10.64 -5.10
N LYS A 86 -10.49 9.94 -5.56
CA LYS A 86 -11.00 10.11 -6.93
C LYS A 86 -11.51 11.53 -7.19
N ALA A 87 -12.19 12.15 -6.22
CA ALA A 87 -12.64 13.53 -6.32
C ALA A 87 -11.46 14.51 -6.42
N ALA A 88 -10.48 14.39 -5.52
CA ALA A 88 -9.29 15.25 -5.53
C ALA A 88 -8.44 15.10 -6.80
N LEU A 89 -8.29 13.87 -7.32
CA LEU A 89 -7.59 13.64 -8.57
C LEU A 89 -8.36 14.15 -9.78
N LYS A 90 -9.70 14.16 -9.75
CA LYS A 90 -10.50 14.81 -10.80
C LYS A 90 -10.28 16.32 -10.83
N ASP A 91 -10.16 16.96 -9.67
CA ASP A 91 -9.80 18.38 -9.58
C ASP A 91 -8.41 18.64 -10.21
N TRP A 92 -7.41 17.80 -9.90
CA TRP A 92 -6.08 17.89 -10.52
C TRP A 92 -6.07 17.56 -12.02
N ALA A 93 -6.90 16.61 -12.46
CA ALA A 93 -7.02 16.24 -13.87
C ALA A 93 -7.49 17.44 -14.71
N ASN A 94 -8.33 18.31 -14.14
CA ASN A 94 -8.77 19.57 -14.75
C ASN A 94 -9.27 19.38 -16.20
N GLY A 95 -10.20 18.44 -16.38
CA GLY A 95 -10.79 18.11 -17.70
C GLY A 95 -10.05 17.05 -18.51
N ARG A 96 -8.82 16.66 -18.11
CA ARG A 96 -8.10 15.50 -18.67
C ARG A 96 -8.77 14.18 -18.29
N ASP A 97 -8.55 13.15 -19.10
CA ASP A 97 -8.96 11.79 -18.79
C ASP A 97 -8.03 11.23 -17.69
N LEU A 98 -8.58 11.03 -16.49
CA LEU A 98 -7.86 10.47 -15.35
C LEU A 98 -7.88 8.94 -15.40
N VAL A 99 -6.71 8.33 -15.29
CA VAL A 99 -6.52 6.89 -15.19
C VAL A 99 -5.77 6.57 -13.91
N ILE A 100 -6.28 5.62 -13.12
CA ILE A 100 -5.65 5.21 -11.84
C ILE A 100 -5.12 3.79 -11.97
N GLY A 101 -3.82 3.60 -11.79
CA GLY A 101 -3.20 2.26 -11.80
C GLY A 101 -2.69 1.87 -10.42
N THR A 102 -2.66 0.57 -10.15
CA THR A 102 -2.19 0.04 -8.87
C THR A 102 -1.20 -1.10 -9.05
N HIS A 103 -0.22 -1.16 -8.15
CA HIS A 103 0.65 -2.32 -8.02
C HIS A 103 0.95 -2.56 -6.55
N PHE A 104 0.86 -3.82 -6.12
CA PHE A 104 1.10 -4.21 -4.74
C PHE A 104 2.13 -5.33 -4.76
N PHE A 105 3.35 -5.00 -4.35
CA PHE A 105 4.41 -5.98 -4.21
C PHE A 105 4.01 -7.01 -3.16
N TRP A 106 4.47 -8.24 -3.38
CA TRP A 106 4.30 -9.31 -2.41
C TRP A 106 5.52 -10.21 -2.37
N TYR A 107 6.30 -10.12 -1.30
CA TYR A 107 7.53 -10.88 -1.13
C TYR A 107 7.29 -12.40 -1.14
N LEU A 108 6.16 -12.85 -0.59
CA LEU A 108 5.72 -14.26 -0.61
C LEU A 108 4.93 -14.64 -1.88
N GLY A 109 4.82 -13.71 -2.83
CA GLY A 109 4.14 -13.91 -4.10
C GLY A 109 4.99 -14.66 -5.14
N THR A 110 4.46 -14.75 -6.35
CA THR A 110 5.20 -15.31 -7.50
C THR A 110 6.34 -14.36 -7.92
N PRO A 111 7.39 -14.84 -8.62
CA PRO A 111 8.48 -13.98 -9.06
C PRO A 111 8.03 -12.73 -9.82
N VAL A 112 6.98 -12.83 -10.64
CA VAL A 112 6.41 -11.68 -11.36
C VAL A 112 5.78 -10.65 -10.41
N GLN A 113 5.13 -11.06 -9.32
CA GLN A 113 4.52 -10.13 -8.35
C GLN A 113 5.55 -9.29 -7.58
N LYS A 114 6.82 -9.67 -7.63
CA LYS A 114 7.92 -8.98 -6.98
C LYS A 114 8.98 -8.46 -7.95
N SER A 115 8.67 -8.39 -9.25
CA SER A 115 9.62 -7.96 -10.29
C SER A 115 9.24 -6.63 -10.94
N TYR A 116 10.23 -6.05 -11.63
CA TYR A 116 10.07 -4.84 -12.43
C TYR A 116 9.09 -5.07 -13.57
N GLU A 117 9.13 -6.26 -14.18
CA GLU A 117 8.19 -6.69 -15.21
C GLU A 117 6.75 -6.67 -14.69
N GLY A 118 6.49 -7.28 -13.53
CA GLY A 118 5.14 -7.33 -12.97
C GLY A 118 4.62 -5.95 -12.58
N THR A 119 5.49 -5.05 -12.12
CA THR A 119 5.14 -3.65 -11.87
C THR A 119 4.61 -3.00 -13.16
N LEU A 120 5.39 -3.06 -14.23
CA LEU A 120 5.00 -2.47 -15.52
C LEU A 120 3.75 -3.10 -16.10
N ARG A 121 3.65 -4.43 -16.06
CA ARG A 121 2.48 -5.17 -16.55
C ARG A 121 1.21 -4.78 -15.78
N SER A 122 1.30 -4.63 -14.47
CA SER A 122 0.15 -4.23 -13.64
C SER A 122 -0.33 -2.82 -13.98
N LEU A 123 0.59 -1.87 -14.04
CA LEU A 123 0.25 -0.48 -14.34
C LEU A 123 -0.30 -0.33 -15.77
N LEU A 124 0.32 -0.99 -16.75
CA LEU A 124 -0.17 -0.98 -18.13
C LEU A 124 -1.52 -1.69 -18.26
N HIS A 125 -1.73 -2.79 -17.55
CA HIS A 125 -3.01 -3.49 -17.54
C HIS A 125 -4.13 -2.57 -17.02
N ASP A 126 -3.95 -1.93 -15.86
CA ASP A 126 -4.94 -1.00 -15.31
C ASP A 126 -5.17 0.21 -16.22
N VAL A 127 -4.11 0.74 -16.86
CA VAL A 127 -4.23 1.86 -17.80
C VAL A 127 -5.07 1.48 -19.01
N PHE A 128 -4.74 0.36 -19.65
CA PHE A 128 -5.39 -0.05 -20.87
C PHE A 128 -6.80 -0.62 -20.65
N GLU A 129 -7.09 -1.17 -19.46
CA GLU A 129 -8.44 -1.55 -19.07
C GLU A 129 -9.37 -0.31 -18.98
N GLN A 130 -8.86 0.81 -18.44
CA GLN A 130 -9.63 2.06 -18.32
C GLN A 130 -9.67 2.87 -19.62
N ARG A 131 -8.61 2.84 -20.43
CA ARG A 131 -8.53 3.58 -21.69
C ARG A 131 -7.94 2.72 -22.82
N PRO A 132 -8.72 1.80 -23.40
CA PRO A 132 -8.22 0.86 -24.41
C PRO A 132 -7.63 1.50 -25.67
N ALA A 133 -8.11 2.68 -26.05
CA ALA A 133 -7.60 3.44 -27.19
C ALA A 133 -6.11 3.81 -27.08
N LEU A 134 -5.53 3.83 -25.88
CA LEU A 134 -4.10 4.07 -25.69
C LEU A 134 -3.24 2.92 -26.22
N MET A 135 -3.77 1.69 -26.31
CA MET A 135 -2.99 0.53 -26.79
C MET A 135 -2.49 0.72 -28.22
N GLU A 136 -3.32 1.26 -29.11
CA GLU A 136 -2.93 1.55 -30.50
C GLU A 136 -1.75 2.54 -30.57
N LEU A 137 -1.77 3.54 -29.68
CA LEU A 137 -0.81 4.64 -29.65
C LEU A 137 0.51 4.26 -28.96
N THR A 138 0.47 3.36 -27.98
CA THR A 138 1.65 3.02 -27.18
C THR A 138 2.23 1.65 -27.50
N CYS A 139 1.39 0.71 -27.95
CA CYS A 139 1.75 -0.67 -28.24
C CYS A 139 1.76 -0.97 -29.75
N GLU A 140 2.14 0.02 -30.58
CA GLU A 140 2.13 -0.03 -32.06
C GLU A 140 2.63 -1.36 -32.65
N SER A 141 3.70 -1.93 -32.10
CA SER A 141 4.24 -3.21 -32.58
C SER A 141 3.19 -4.32 -32.45
N ARG A 142 2.70 -4.57 -31.23
CA ARG A 142 1.69 -5.59 -30.93
C ARG A 142 0.36 -5.31 -31.62
N TRP A 143 -0.05 -4.05 -31.68
CA TRP A 143 -1.24 -3.64 -32.43
C TRP A 143 -1.17 -4.07 -33.90
N ASN A 144 -0.04 -3.80 -34.55
CA ASN A 144 0.18 -4.21 -35.94
C ASN A 144 0.35 -5.72 -36.11
N GLU A 145 0.68 -6.48 -35.06
CA GLU A 145 0.69 -7.94 -35.08
C GLU A 145 -0.73 -8.49 -35.11
N GLU A 146 -1.60 -7.98 -34.24
CA GLU A 146 -3.01 -8.37 -34.21
C GLU A 146 -3.72 -8.03 -35.53
N LEU A 147 -3.48 -6.84 -36.09
CA LEU A 147 -4.02 -6.46 -37.41
C LEU A 147 -3.54 -7.38 -38.55
N ARG A 148 -2.39 -8.04 -38.38
CA ARG A 148 -1.86 -9.05 -39.32
C ARG A 148 -2.32 -10.47 -39.00
N GLY A 149 -3.21 -10.65 -38.01
CA GLY A 149 -3.74 -11.94 -37.59
C GLY A 149 -2.77 -12.76 -36.73
N ARG A 150 -1.78 -12.12 -36.09
CA ARG A 150 -0.89 -12.78 -35.12
C ARG A 150 -1.41 -12.57 -33.71
N ASP A 151 -1.81 -13.66 -33.07
CA ASP A 151 -2.30 -13.68 -31.70
C ASP A 151 -1.18 -13.33 -30.70
N THR A 152 -1.21 -12.11 -30.18
CA THR A 152 -0.23 -11.57 -29.22
C THR A 152 -0.37 -12.14 -27.83
N ARG A 153 -1.45 -12.87 -27.52
CA ARG A 153 -1.56 -13.65 -26.27
C ARG A 153 -0.55 -14.79 -26.23
N LEU A 154 -0.08 -15.24 -27.41
CA LEU A 154 0.94 -16.27 -27.54
C LEU A 154 2.37 -15.72 -27.48
N THR A 155 2.55 -14.40 -27.41
CA THR A 155 3.87 -13.76 -27.35
C THR A 155 4.13 -13.14 -25.99
N THR A 156 5.36 -13.27 -25.49
CA THR A 156 5.76 -12.70 -24.19
C THR A 156 6.14 -11.23 -24.33
N TRP A 157 5.78 -10.42 -23.33
CA TRP A 157 6.23 -9.03 -23.25
C TRP A 157 7.71 -8.98 -22.87
N THR A 158 8.49 -8.21 -23.62
CA THR A 158 9.85 -7.89 -23.19
C THR A 158 9.85 -6.68 -22.26
N LEU A 159 10.82 -6.62 -21.35
CA LEU A 159 11.00 -5.44 -20.48
C LEU A 159 11.18 -4.14 -21.29
N SER A 160 11.86 -4.21 -22.43
CA SER A 160 12.05 -3.06 -23.33
C SER A 160 10.71 -2.56 -23.90
N GLU A 161 9.83 -3.48 -24.33
CA GLU A 161 8.49 -3.14 -24.80
C GLU A 161 7.66 -2.47 -23.71
N LEU A 162 7.63 -3.07 -22.51
CA LEU A 162 6.86 -2.55 -21.38
C LEU A 162 7.35 -1.15 -20.96
N ARG A 163 8.67 -0.95 -20.85
CA ARG A 163 9.28 0.36 -20.54
C ARG A 163 8.91 1.38 -21.60
N LYS A 164 9.05 1.03 -22.88
CA LYS A 164 8.68 1.93 -23.98
C LYS A 164 7.21 2.34 -23.92
N CYS A 165 6.30 1.41 -23.60
CA CYS A 165 4.88 1.72 -23.48
C CYS A 165 4.62 2.69 -22.33
N ILE A 166 5.12 2.42 -21.12
CA ILE A 166 4.85 3.28 -19.96
C ILE A 166 5.51 4.66 -20.10
N THR A 167 6.71 4.73 -20.68
CA THR A 167 7.38 6.01 -20.94
C THR A 167 6.60 6.83 -21.98
N LYS A 168 6.10 6.21 -23.05
CA LYS A 168 5.23 6.90 -24.03
C LYS A 168 3.97 7.47 -23.37
N LEU A 169 3.31 6.67 -22.53
CA LEU A 169 2.12 7.13 -21.78
C LEU A 169 2.43 8.36 -20.92
N ALA A 170 3.55 8.34 -20.21
CA ALA A 170 3.94 9.45 -19.34
C ALA A 170 4.36 10.72 -20.10
N THR A 171 5.04 10.58 -21.24
CA THR A 171 5.73 11.69 -21.92
C THR A 171 4.97 12.28 -23.11
N ILE A 172 4.08 11.52 -23.75
CA ILE A 172 3.37 11.96 -24.95
C ILE A 172 1.92 12.34 -24.57
N PRO A 173 1.49 13.60 -24.81
CA PRO A 173 0.14 14.05 -24.52
C PRO A 173 -0.83 13.59 -25.62
N PHE A 174 -1.15 12.29 -25.65
CA PHE A 174 -2.12 11.76 -26.60
C PHE A 174 -3.50 12.41 -26.39
N GLU A 175 -4.05 12.99 -27.45
CA GLU A 175 -5.41 13.53 -27.46
C GLU A 175 -6.38 12.47 -27.98
N LEU A 176 -7.35 12.11 -27.14
CA LEU A 176 -8.43 11.20 -27.46
C LEU A 176 -9.75 11.88 -27.08
N ASP A 177 -10.70 11.94 -28.02
CA ASP A 177 -12.00 12.61 -27.80
C ASP A 177 -11.88 14.07 -27.32
N GLY A 178 -10.85 14.78 -27.79
CA GLY A 178 -10.58 16.17 -27.42
C GLY A 178 -9.95 16.35 -26.03
N LYS A 179 -9.46 15.28 -25.40
CA LYS A 179 -8.84 15.31 -24.06
C LYS A 179 -7.49 14.61 -24.05
N THR A 180 -6.55 15.17 -23.29
CA THR A 180 -5.31 14.47 -22.93
C THR A 180 -5.53 13.58 -21.72
N SER A 181 -4.68 12.57 -21.55
CA SER A 181 -4.72 11.67 -20.38
C SER A 181 -3.78 12.13 -19.26
N CYS A 182 -4.11 11.75 -18.03
CA CYS A 182 -3.24 11.87 -16.87
C CYS A 182 -3.39 10.63 -15.97
N PHE A 183 -2.33 10.31 -15.25
CA PHE A 183 -2.16 9.03 -14.58
C PHE A 183 -1.86 9.23 -13.09
N CYS A 184 -2.50 8.45 -12.23
CA CYS A 184 -2.13 8.37 -10.82
C CYS A 184 -1.85 6.91 -10.47
N PHE A 185 -0.63 6.62 -10.02
CA PHE A 185 -0.20 5.27 -9.68
C PHE A 185 -0.06 5.10 -8.16
N PHE A 186 -0.68 4.05 -7.62
CA PHE A 186 -0.49 3.62 -6.24
C PHE A 186 0.37 2.36 -6.20
N ILE A 187 1.57 2.46 -5.61
CA ILE A 187 2.57 1.39 -5.63
C ILE A 187 2.95 1.04 -4.19
N ASP A 188 2.46 -0.09 -3.69
CA ASP A 188 2.65 -0.51 -2.30
C ASP A 188 3.79 -1.53 -2.16
N GLY A 189 4.63 -1.33 -1.15
CA GLY A 189 5.62 -2.32 -0.72
C GLY A 189 6.89 -2.34 -1.55
N LEU A 190 7.49 -1.19 -1.87
CA LEU A 190 8.76 -1.17 -2.62
C LEU A 190 9.88 -1.97 -1.94
N ASP A 191 9.84 -2.11 -0.61
CA ASP A 191 10.78 -2.96 0.15
C ASP A 191 10.57 -4.47 -0.06
N GLU A 192 9.50 -4.86 -0.75
CA GLU A 192 9.22 -6.24 -1.14
C GLU A 192 9.61 -6.54 -2.60
N TYR A 193 10.22 -5.58 -3.30
CA TYR A 193 10.80 -5.75 -4.63
C TYR A 193 12.02 -6.70 -4.58
N ASP A 194 12.05 -7.66 -5.49
CA ASP A 194 13.09 -8.69 -5.59
C ASP A 194 13.99 -8.40 -6.81
N GLY A 195 14.69 -7.28 -6.73
CA GLY A 195 15.66 -6.82 -7.73
C GLY A 195 16.46 -5.62 -7.21
N GLU A 196 17.15 -4.93 -8.10
CA GLU A 196 17.97 -3.77 -7.75
C GLU A 196 17.09 -2.55 -7.50
N HIS A 197 16.97 -2.14 -6.24
CA HIS A 197 16.05 -1.09 -5.80
C HIS A 197 16.25 0.26 -6.53
N ASP A 198 17.48 0.55 -6.97
CA ASP A 198 17.78 1.71 -7.81
C ASP A 198 16.96 1.72 -9.11
N GLU A 199 16.68 0.56 -9.72
CA GLU A 199 15.91 0.47 -10.96
C GLU A 199 14.45 0.92 -10.75
N VAL A 200 13.81 0.45 -9.68
CA VAL A 200 12.43 0.82 -9.37
C VAL A 200 12.35 2.27 -8.91
N VAL A 201 13.32 2.73 -8.10
CA VAL A 201 13.43 4.14 -7.71
C VAL A 201 13.54 5.04 -8.94
N GLN A 202 14.45 4.72 -9.86
CA GLN A 202 14.65 5.48 -11.09
C GLN A 202 13.38 5.52 -11.94
N LEU A 203 12.68 4.39 -12.10
CA LEU A 203 11.39 4.35 -12.79
C LEU A 203 10.38 5.31 -12.16
N LEU A 204 10.24 5.30 -10.82
CA LEU A 204 9.27 6.17 -10.14
C LEU A 204 9.66 7.64 -10.27
N GLN A 205 10.95 7.97 -10.20
CA GLN A 205 11.44 9.33 -10.39
C GLN A 205 11.21 9.83 -11.82
N ASP A 206 11.54 9.01 -12.83
CA ASP A 206 11.31 9.34 -14.25
C ASP A 206 9.82 9.59 -14.54
N LEU A 207 8.96 8.70 -14.05
CA LEU A 207 7.52 8.82 -14.23
C LEU A 207 6.97 10.02 -13.47
N SER A 208 7.32 10.20 -12.19
CA SER A 208 6.81 11.29 -11.36
C SER A 208 7.36 12.67 -11.76
N GLY A 209 8.46 12.73 -12.54
CA GLY A 209 8.94 13.95 -13.19
C GLY A 209 8.01 14.45 -14.31
N CYS A 210 7.11 13.60 -14.82
CA CYS A 210 6.13 13.98 -15.85
C CYS A 210 4.91 14.65 -15.21
N LYS A 211 4.52 15.85 -15.68
CA LYS A 211 3.35 16.61 -15.16
C LYS A 211 2.00 15.89 -15.33
N SER A 212 1.95 14.89 -16.21
CA SER A 212 0.79 14.03 -16.43
C SER A 212 0.70 12.89 -15.41
N VAL A 213 1.68 12.71 -14.53
CA VAL A 213 1.77 11.55 -13.65
C VAL A 213 1.87 11.97 -12.18
N LYS A 214 1.08 11.32 -11.33
CA LYS A 214 1.26 11.28 -9.87
C LYS A 214 1.60 9.88 -9.42
N ILE A 215 2.44 9.77 -8.40
CA ILE A 215 2.76 8.47 -7.79
C ILE A 215 2.59 8.56 -6.29
N CYS A 216 1.77 7.70 -5.71
CA CYS A 216 1.79 7.41 -4.28
C CYS A 216 2.50 6.08 -4.08
N ALA A 217 3.65 6.11 -3.41
CA ALA A 217 4.46 4.92 -3.18
C ALA A 217 4.55 4.60 -1.69
N SER A 218 4.63 3.32 -1.32
CA SER A 218 4.80 2.89 0.06
C SER A 218 6.02 1.99 0.23
N SER A 219 6.76 2.16 1.34
CA SER A 219 7.84 1.24 1.71
C SER A 219 8.24 1.31 3.19
N ARG A 220 9.13 0.43 3.63
CA ARG A 220 9.90 0.61 4.87
C ARG A 220 10.89 1.79 4.73
N PRO A 221 11.32 2.41 5.83
CA PRO A 221 12.32 3.48 5.82
C PRO A 221 13.73 2.91 5.61
N TRP A 222 13.95 2.16 4.53
CA TRP A 222 15.29 1.74 4.13
C TRP A 222 16.07 2.93 3.58
N GLN A 223 17.39 2.89 3.72
CA GLN A 223 18.27 4.02 3.41
C GLN A 223 18.07 4.51 1.97
N ILE A 224 17.99 3.60 1.00
CA ILE A 224 17.77 3.94 -0.40
C ILE A 224 16.50 4.77 -0.63
N PHE A 225 15.39 4.46 0.05
CA PHE A 225 14.14 5.21 -0.10
C PHE A 225 14.17 6.54 0.64
N LEU A 226 14.85 6.58 1.80
CA LEU A 226 15.06 7.83 2.52
C LEU A 226 15.86 8.81 1.67
N GLU A 227 16.97 8.35 1.08
CA GLU A 227 17.82 9.18 0.21
C GLU A 227 17.11 9.60 -1.08
N SER A 228 16.25 8.74 -1.62
CA SER A 228 15.60 8.97 -2.91
C SER A 228 14.31 9.78 -2.84
N PHE A 229 13.54 9.68 -1.75
CA PHE A 229 12.20 10.25 -1.65
C PHE A 229 12.03 11.27 -0.52
N ALA A 230 12.84 11.23 0.55
CA ALA A 230 12.70 12.21 1.62
C ALA A 230 13.28 13.56 1.19
N THR A 231 12.46 14.62 1.25
CA THR A 231 12.85 15.97 0.75
C THR A 231 13.37 16.91 1.85
N GLY A 232 13.73 16.36 3.02
CA GLY A 232 14.34 17.11 4.13
C GLY A 232 13.33 17.78 5.09
N ILE A 233 13.73 18.85 5.77
CA ILE A 233 13.02 19.44 6.94
C ILE A 233 11.61 19.98 6.61
N ASN A 234 11.32 20.26 5.33
CA ASN A 234 10.01 20.73 4.86
C ASN A 234 9.27 19.68 4.02
N ASP A 235 9.50 18.39 4.30
CA ASP A 235 8.89 17.33 3.52
C ASP A 235 7.36 17.33 3.66
N ARG A 236 6.69 17.73 2.58
CA ARG A 236 5.23 17.73 2.45
C ARG A 236 4.74 16.61 1.55
N HIS A 237 5.63 15.70 1.17
CA HIS A 237 5.39 14.56 0.32
C HIS A 237 5.67 13.23 1.02
N THR A 238 6.08 13.24 2.28
CA THR A 238 6.31 12.02 3.06
C THR A 238 5.36 11.91 4.25
N LEU A 239 4.73 10.74 4.39
CA LEU A 239 3.91 10.35 5.54
C LEU A 239 4.61 9.23 6.31
N GLN A 240 4.94 9.49 7.57
CA GLN A 240 5.39 8.45 8.50
C GLN A 240 4.21 7.80 9.21
N LEU A 241 3.59 6.80 8.58
CA LEU A 241 2.29 6.23 8.98
C LEU A 241 2.20 5.87 10.46
N HIS A 242 3.22 5.20 10.99
CA HIS A 242 3.23 4.74 12.38
C HIS A 242 3.02 5.87 13.42
N LEU A 243 3.37 7.12 13.10
CA LEU A 243 3.15 8.29 13.97
C LEU A 243 1.69 8.77 13.98
N HIS A 244 0.85 8.30 13.06
CA HIS A 244 -0.54 8.73 12.86
C HIS A 244 -1.57 7.64 13.20
N THR A 245 -1.12 6.47 13.67
CA THR A 245 -2.01 5.33 13.95
C THR A 245 -2.66 5.37 15.35
N ILE A 246 -2.23 6.26 16.25
CA ILE A 246 -2.62 6.27 17.67
C ILE A 246 -4.15 6.23 17.87
N LYS A 247 -4.88 7.17 17.25
CA LYS A 247 -6.35 7.26 17.37
C LYS A 247 -7.06 6.06 16.74
N ASP A 248 -6.48 5.47 15.71
CA ASP A 248 -7.06 4.31 15.03
C ASP A 248 -6.81 3.03 15.83
N ILE A 249 -5.64 2.89 16.46
CA ILE A 249 -5.34 1.83 17.42
C ILE A 249 -6.32 1.90 18.59
N GLU A 250 -6.55 3.08 19.16
CA GLU A 250 -7.54 3.28 20.23
C GLU A 250 -8.92 2.74 19.85
N LYS A 251 -9.43 3.10 18.66
CA LYS A 251 -10.71 2.62 18.13
C LYS A 251 -10.73 1.10 18.01
N VAL A 252 -9.68 0.49 17.45
CA VAL A 252 -9.57 -0.96 17.28
C VAL A 252 -9.57 -1.68 18.63
N VAL A 253 -8.77 -1.21 19.59
CA VAL A 253 -8.71 -1.81 20.94
C VAL A 253 -10.07 -1.69 21.64
N HIS A 254 -10.70 -0.52 21.55
CA HIS A 254 -12.01 -0.30 22.15
C HIS A 254 -13.08 -1.21 21.53
N LYS A 255 -13.07 -1.39 20.20
CA LYS A 255 -13.98 -2.30 19.49
C LYS A 255 -13.81 -3.76 19.92
N GLU A 256 -12.56 -4.23 20.03
CA GLU A 256 -12.26 -5.64 20.33
C GLU A 256 -12.45 -6.01 21.80
N LEU A 257 -12.02 -5.13 22.72
CA LEU A 257 -12.01 -5.41 24.16
C LEU A 257 -13.22 -4.82 24.89
N GLY A 258 -13.74 -3.68 24.44
CA GLY A 258 -14.81 -2.93 25.12
C GLY A 258 -16.02 -3.78 25.50
N PRO A 259 -16.64 -4.53 24.56
CA PRO A 259 -17.81 -5.34 24.86
C PRO A 259 -17.61 -6.39 25.97
N ARG A 260 -16.38 -6.88 26.14
CA ARG A 260 -16.03 -7.93 27.12
C ARG A 260 -15.62 -7.35 28.47
N MET A 261 -15.06 -6.14 28.46
CA MET A 261 -14.56 -5.49 29.67
C MET A 261 -15.64 -4.68 30.39
N LEU A 262 -16.64 -4.17 29.67
CA LEU A 262 -17.72 -3.38 30.26
C LEU A 262 -18.58 -4.16 31.27
N SER A 263 -18.59 -5.49 31.20
CA SER A 263 -19.27 -6.38 32.16
C SER A 263 -18.46 -6.66 33.43
N MET A 264 -17.20 -6.20 33.51
CA MET A 264 -16.33 -6.40 34.69
C MET A 264 -16.47 -5.25 35.68
N GLN A 265 -16.35 -5.54 36.98
CA GLN A 265 -16.24 -4.49 38.01
C GLN A 265 -14.99 -3.63 37.76
N GLY A 266 -15.17 -2.30 37.72
CA GLY A 266 -14.09 -1.36 37.36
C GLY A 266 -13.66 -1.41 35.89
N GLY A 267 -14.42 -2.09 35.03
CA GLY A 267 -14.03 -2.38 33.65
C GLY A 267 -13.85 -1.15 32.76
N ARG A 268 -14.56 -0.04 33.02
CA ARG A 268 -14.40 1.21 32.24
C ARG A 268 -13.04 1.87 32.46
N ASP A 269 -12.69 2.13 33.72
CA ASP A 269 -11.41 2.76 34.05
C ASP A 269 -10.23 1.83 33.72
N GLY A 270 -10.42 0.52 33.95
CA GLY A 270 -9.45 -0.51 33.57
C GLY A 270 -9.22 -0.57 32.06
N LEU A 271 -10.28 -0.47 31.25
CA LEU A 271 -10.18 -0.45 29.78
C LEU A 271 -9.41 0.78 29.30
N GLN A 272 -9.68 1.97 29.83
CA GLN A 272 -8.99 3.19 29.38
C GLN A 272 -7.49 3.15 29.70
N GLN A 273 -7.12 2.65 30.88
CA GLN A 273 -5.72 2.45 31.24
C GLN A 273 -5.06 1.41 30.34
N LEU A 274 -5.74 0.30 30.06
CA LEU A 274 -5.22 -0.75 29.19
C LEU A 274 -5.04 -0.26 27.75
N ILE A 275 -5.98 0.53 27.24
CA ILE A 275 -5.86 1.22 25.94
C ILE A 275 -4.60 2.10 25.92
N THR A 276 -4.40 2.89 26.96
CA THR A 276 -3.22 3.78 27.07
C THR A 276 -1.92 2.97 27.05
N ASP A 277 -1.85 1.91 27.87
CA ASP A 277 -0.68 1.02 27.94
C ASP A 277 -0.43 0.32 26.58
N ILE A 278 -1.49 -0.10 25.87
CA ILE A 278 -1.39 -0.72 24.53
C ILE A 278 -0.88 0.27 23.50
N ILE A 279 -1.40 1.49 23.47
CA ILE A 279 -1.00 2.52 22.52
C ILE A 279 0.48 2.85 22.67
N ASP A 280 0.92 3.05 23.92
CA ASP A 280 2.31 3.37 24.24
C ASP A 280 3.25 2.24 23.80
N LYS A 281 2.93 0.99 24.14
CA LYS A 281 3.76 -0.16 23.77
C LYS A 281 3.70 -0.54 22.29
N ALA A 282 2.58 -0.30 21.61
CA ALA A 282 2.41 -0.64 20.22
C ALA A 282 3.32 0.17 19.30
N GLN A 283 3.71 1.38 19.71
CA GLN A 283 4.62 2.25 18.95
C GLN A 283 4.18 2.43 17.48
N GLY A 284 2.87 2.46 17.28
CA GLY A 284 2.20 2.61 16.00
C GLY A 284 2.08 1.34 15.12
N VAL A 285 2.25 0.14 15.69
CA VAL A 285 2.25 -1.13 14.95
C VAL A 285 0.93 -1.90 15.17
N PHE A 286 0.01 -1.87 14.20
CA PHE A 286 -1.27 -2.60 14.27
C PHE A 286 -1.11 -4.11 14.44
N LEU A 287 -0.11 -4.71 13.81
CA LEU A 287 0.12 -6.15 13.94
C LEU A 287 0.51 -6.53 15.37
N TRP A 288 1.25 -5.67 16.07
CA TRP A 288 1.53 -5.83 17.50
C TRP A 288 0.23 -5.83 18.31
N VAL A 289 -0.61 -4.81 18.09
CA VAL A 289 -1.91 -4.67 18.78
C VAL A 289 -2.78 -5.90 18.57
N SER A 290 -2.89 -6.37 17.32
CA SER A 290 -3.69 -7.56 16.97
C SER A 290 -3.17 -8.82 17.68
N LEU A 291 -1.86 -9.03 17.69
CA LEU A 291 -1.24 -10.18 18.37
C LEU A 291 -1.49 -10.11 19.88
N VAL A 292 -1.26 -8.97 20.52
CA VAL A 292 -1.50 -8.79 21.97
C VAL A 292 -2.97 -9.03 22.33
N ILE A 293 -3.90 -8.43 21.58
CA ILE A 293 -5.34 -8.63 21.83
C ILE A 293 -5.73 -10.10 21.68
N HIS A 294 -5.38 -10.75 20.57
CA HIS A 294 -5.90 -12.09 20.28
C HIS A 294 -5.14 -13.23 20.96
N LYS A 295 -3.86 -13.03 21.31
CA LYS A 295 -3.01 -14.07 21.92
C LYS A 295 -2.92 -13.96 23.43
N GLU A 296 -3.00 -12.75 23.99
CA GLU A 296 -2.87 -12.55 25.44
C GLU A 296 -4.16 -12.07 26.08
N LEU A 297 -4.72 -10.95 25.62
CA LEU A 297 -5.78 -10.26 26.36
C LEU A 297 -7.14 -10.96 26.25
N LEU A 298 -7.57 -11.35 25.04
CA LEU A 298 -8.83 -12.06 24.86
C LEU A 298 -8.82 -13.44 25.53
N PRO A 299 -7.74 -14.25 25.44
CA PRO A 299 -7.63 -15.46 26.25
C PRO A 299 -7.67 -15.18 27.75
N GLY A 300 -6.94 -14.18 28.26
CA GLY A 300 -6.98 -13.81 29.68
C GLY A 300 -8.39 -13.46 30.15
N LEU A 301 -9.12 -12.66 29.38
CA LEU A 301 -10.53 -12.33 29.68
C LEU A 301 -11.45 -13.55 29.71
N ARG A 302 -11.22 -14.55 28.84
CA ARG A 302 -11.99 -15.82 28.85
C ARG A 302 -11.69 -16.67 30.08
N HIS A 303 -10.50 -16.57 30.65
CA HIS A 303 -10.13 -17.25 31.89
C HIS A 303 -10.47 -16.43 33.15
N HIS A 304 -11.20 -15.32 32.99
CA HIS A 304 -11.55 -14.40 34.08
C HIS A 304 -10.33 -13.78 34.79
N ASP A 305 -9.23 -13.56 34.05
CA ASP A 305 -8.06 -12.85 34.56
C ASP A 305 -8.47 -11.46 35.08
N SER A 306 -7.90 -11.08 36.23
CA SER A 306 -8.10 -9.74 36.78
C SER A 306 -7.41 -8.68 35.92
N MET A 307 -7.81 -7.41 36.07
CA MET A 307 -7.15 -6.29 35.39
C MET A 307 -5.64 -6.23 35.66
N ASN A 308 -5.21 -6.56 36.87
CA ASN A 308 -3.79 -6.58 37.23
C ASN A 308 -3.04 -7.65 36.44
N MET A 309 -3.61 -8.86 36.32
CA MET A 309 -3.02 -9.95 35.54
C MET A 309 -2.90 -9.59 34.05
N LEU A 310 -3.95 -8.98 33.47
CA LEU A 310 -3.91 -8.53 32.07
C LEU A 310 -2.82 -7.48 31.84
N ARG A 311 -2.62 -6.55 32.79
CA ARG A 311 -1.56 -5.54 32.71
C ARG A 311 -0.17 -6.12 32.93
N GLU A 312 -0.01 -7.10 33.82
CA GLU A 312 1.26 -7.81 34.01
C GLU A 312 1.67 -8.57 32.74
N ARG A 313 0.72 -9.27 32.11
CA ARG A 313 0.92 -9.86 30.77
C ARG A 313 1.32 -8.80 29.75
N LEU A 314 0.60 -7.69 29.70
CA LEU A 314 0.93 -6.61 28.77
C LEU A 314 2.35 -6.07 29.01
N ARG A 315 2.78 -5.90 30.26
CA ARG A 315 4.13 -5.43 30.60
C ARG A 315 5.24 -6.40 30.20
N SER A 316 4.99 -7.71 30.23
CA SER A 316 5.98 -8.71 29.81
C SER A 316 6.17 -8.79 28.30
N ILE A 317 5.20 -8.30 27.53
CA ILE A 317 5.28 -8.21 26.07
C ILE A 317 6.28 -7.11 25.68
N PRO A 318 7.26 -7.40 24.82
CA PRO A 318 8.20 -6.39 24.33
C PRO A 318 7.52 -5.30 23.48
N ASP A 319 8.01 -4.07 23.57
CA ASP A 319 7.46 -2.90 22.86
C ASP A 319 7.71 -2.99 21.35
N GLY A 320 6.68 -2.73 20.54
CA GLY A 320 6.78 -2.41 19.11
C GLY A 320 7.64 -3.35 18.23
N GLN A 321 7.94 -4.56 18.70
CA GLN A 321 8.90 -5.48 18.07
C GLN A 321 8.45 -5.85 16.65
N PRO A 322 9.40 -6.18 15.74
CA PRO A 322 9.07 -6.72 14.43
C PRO A 322 8.14 -7.92 14.57
N SER A 323 7.14 -7.98 13.71
CA SER A 323 6.03 -8.93 13.79
C SER A 323 6.45 -10.39 13.91
N ALA A 324 7.56 -10.77 13.29
CA ALA A 324 8.11 -12.13 13.38
C ALA A 324 8.69 -12.43 14.77
N HIS A 325 9.47 -11.51 15.36
CA HIS A 325 9.96 -11.64 16.73
C HIS A 325 8.82 -11.68 17.73
N LEU A 326 7.80 -10.83 17.55
CA LEU A 326 6.63 -10.83 18.44
C LEU A 326 5.79 -12.10 18.28
N ALA A 327 5.54 -12.56 17.06
CA ALA A 327 4.81 -13.80 16.83
C ALA A 327 5.52 -14.98 17.49
N LEU A 328 6.83 -15.05 17.33
CA LEU A 328 7.68 -16.09 17.91
C LEU A 328 7.74 -15.98 19.43
N TRP A 329 7.80 -14.75 19.97
CA TRP A 329 7.65 -14.51 21.41
C TRP A 329 6.30 -14.99 21.93
N CYS A 330 5.18 -14.75 21.21
CA CYS A 330 3.87 -15.27 21.61
C CYS A 330 3.82 -16.80 21.65
N PHE A 331 4.74 -17.49 20.95
CA PHE A 331 4.88 -18.95 21.01
C PHE A 331 5.87 -19.42 22.08
N THR A 332 6.96 -18.67 22.32
CA THR A 332 8.05 -19.08 23.22
C THR A 332 7.96 -18.50 24.62
N ASN A 333 7.24 -17.40 24.81
CA ASN A 333 7.29 -16.51 25.98
C ASN A 333 8.72 -16.07 26.36
N ASP A 334 9.66 -16.09 25.41
CA ASP A 334 11.07 -15.77 25.61
C ASP A 334 11.61 -15.03 24.38
N LEU A 335 11.98 -13.76 24.58
CA LEU A 335 12.48 -12.87 23.53
C LEU A 335 13.86 -13.29 23.04
N SER A 336 14.74 -13.73 23.93
CA SER A 336 16.09 -14.20 23.56
C SER A 336 16.02 -15.48 22.73
N ARG A 337 15.05 -16.35 23.03
CA ARG A 337 14.77 -17.55 22.22
C ARG A 337 14.11 -17.20 20.89
N ALA A 338 13.19 -16.22 20.86
CA ALA A 338 12.59 -15.73 19.63
C ALA A 338 13.65 -15.12 18.70
N GLU A 339 14.53 -14.25 19.21
CA GLU A 339 15.62 -13.66 18.42
C GLU A 339 16.58 -14.73 17.86
N ARG A 340 16.94 -15.75 18.66
CA ARG A 340 17.78 -16.86 18.19
C ARG A 340 17.12 -17.67 17.08
N LEU A 341 15.83 -17.99 17.24
CA LEU A 341 15.07 -18.75 16.25
C LEU A 341 14.80 -17.95 14.97
N PHE A 342 14.66 -16.62 15.05
CA PHE A 342 14.55 -15.76 13.89
C PHE A 342 15.88 -15.66 13.12
N ARG A 343 17.00 -15.46 13.85
CA ARG A 343 18.35 -15.42 13.26
C ARG A 343 18.83 -16.75 12.66
N ALA A 344 18.26 -17.87 13.09
CA ALA A 344 18.60 -19.20 12.56
C ALA A 344 17.83 -19.58 11.28
N ASN A 345 16.80 -18.81 10.90
CA ASN A 345 15.92 -19.09 9.76
C ASN A 345 15.94 -17.98 8.69
N ILE A 346 16.95 -17.09 8.78
CA ILE A 346 17.41 -16.17 7.73
C ILE A 346 18.84 -16.60 7.43
#